data_AF-A0A7C0V3Y9-F1
#
_entry.id   AF-A0A7C0V3Y9-F1
#
_cell.length_a   1.000
_cell.length_b   1.000
_cell.length_c   1.000
_cell.angle_alpha   90.00
_cell.angle_beta   90.00
_cell.angle_gamma   90.00
#
_symmetry.space_group_name_H-M   'P 1'
#
loop_
_entity.id
_entity.type
_entity.pdbx_description
1 polymer ?
#
loop_
_entity_poly.entity_id
_entity_poly.type
_entity_poly.pdbx_seq_one_letter_code
_entity_poly.pdbx_strand_id
1 'polypeptide(L)'
;ALKALRDVEEGTPILIPIGGGTYIDARIKALKRVIVGVGADVSVEMKPEKALEDLSNRLEEVERASRAVEQQLEQLLTQMEIHQEGISRLAAELRGRAGVREA
;
A
#
# COMPACT_ATOMS: atom_id res chain seq x y z
N ALA A 1 -2.99 -2.31 -16.44
CA ALA A 1 -4.03 -1.95 -17.43
C ALA A 1 -3.59 -0.84 -18.38
N LEU A 2 -3.36 0.40 -17.91
CA LEU A 2 -3.01 1.54 -18.79
C LEU A 2 -1.79 1.28 -19.70
N LYS A 3 -0.70 0.71 -19.15
CA LYS A 3 0.48 0.31 -19.94
C LYS A 3 0.11 -0.63 -21.09
N ALA A 4 -0.68 -1.66 -20.83
CA ALA A 4 -1.08 -2.63 -21.83
C ALA A 4 -1.96 -2.01 -22.92
N LEU A 5 -2.89 -1.11 -22.55
CA LEU A 5 -3.80 -0.47 -23.50
C LEU A 5 -3.14 0.57 -24.41
N ARG A 6 -1.97 1.10 -24.02
CA ARG A 6 -1.22 2.08 -24.83
C ARG A 6 -0.72 1.49 -26.13
N ASP A 7 -0.35 0.21 -26.10
CA ASP A 7 0.30 -0.47 -27.22
C ASP A 7 -0.73 -1.24 -28.08
N VAL A 8 -2.03 -1.10 -27.79
CA VAL A 8 -3.13 -1.72 -28.55
C VAL A 8 -3.48 -0.86 -29.76
N GLU A 9 -3.67 -1.52 -30.90
CA GLU A 9 -4.05 -0.85 -32.14
C GLU A 9 -5.49 -0.31 -32.09
N GLU A 10 -5.73 0.78 -32.82
CA GLU A 10 -7.08 1.31 -32.98
C GLU A 10 -7.98 0.29 -33.67
N GLY A 11 -9.19 0.12 -33.17
CA GLY A 11 -10.18 -0.82 -33.71
C GLY A 11 -10.09 -2.24 -33.14
N THR A 12 -9.08 -2.55 -32.31
CA THR A 12 -8.99 -3.83 -31.61
C THR A 12 -10.28 -4.09 -30.80
N PRO A 13 -10.94 -5.24 -31.00
CA PRO A 13 -12.10 -5.64 -30.21
C PRO A 13 -11.72 -5.85 -28.74
N ILE A 14 -12.53 -5.33 -27.82
CA ILE A 14 -12.37 -5.47 -26.38
C ILE A 14 -13.72 -5.82 -25.74
N LEU A 15 -13.68 -6.58 -24.65
CA LEU A 15 -14.83 -6.83 -23.79
C LEU A 15 -14.78 -5.92 -22.58
N ILE A 16 -15.86 -5.17 -22.33
CA ILE A 16 -15.99 -4.31 -21.16
C ILE A 16 -16.96 -4.97 -20.18
N PRO A 17 -16.53 -5.31 -18.95
CA PRO A 17 -17.43 -5.85 -17.94
C PRO A 17 -18.40 -4.77 -17.47
N ILE A 18 -19.69 -5.09 -17.43
CA ILE A 18 -20.74 -4.20 -16.92
C ILE A 18 -21.35 -4.69 -15.59
N GLY A 19 -20.84 -5.80 -15.04
CA GLY A 19 -21.29 -6.39 -13.77
C GLY A 19 -22.08 -7.69 -13.95
N GLY A 20 -22.27 -8.44 -12.85
CA GLY A 20 -23.07 -9.67 -12.84
C GLY A 20 -22.58 -10.77 -13.79
N GLY A 21 -21.28 -10.77 -14.16
CA GLY A 21 -20.73 -11.69 -15.15
C GLY A 21 -21.08 -11.35 -16.62
N THR A 22 -21.64 -10.17 -16.88
CA THR A 22 -22.03 -9.71 -18.21
C THR A 22 -20.98 -8.75 -18.80
N TYR A 23 -20.81 -8.83 -20.11
CA TYR A 23 -19.83 -8.06 -20.87
C TYR A 23 -20.49 -7.42 -22.10
N ILE A 24 -19.96 -6.29 -22.54
CA ILE A 24 -20.31 -5.68 -23.82
C ILE A 24 -19.11 -5.72 -24.76
N ASP A 25 -19.38 -5.97 -26.04
CA ASP A 25 -18.39 -5.83 -27.10
C ASP A 25 -18.18 -4.35 -27.43
N ALA A 26 -16.92 -3.93 -27.52
CA ALA A 26 -16.52 -2.60 -27.93
C ALA A 26 -15.25 -2.65 -28.78
N ARG A 27 -14.90 -1.51 -29.40
CA ARG A 27 -13.63 -1.33 -30.11
C ARG A 27 -12.88 -0.17 -29.49
N ILE A 28 -11.60 -0.37 -29.20
CA ILE A 28 -10.76 0.68 -28.63
C ILE A 28 -10.42 1.73 -29.70
N LYS A 29 -10.43 3.01 -29.31
CA LYS A 29 -9.91 4.10 -30.15
C LYS A 29 -8.44 4.35 -29.82
N ALA A 30 -7.74 5.11 -30.68
CA ALA A 30 -6.39 5.58 -30.37
C ALA A 30 -6.35 6.26 -28.98
N LEU A 31 -5.48 5.75 -28.10
CA LEU A 31 -5.36 6.20 -26.72
C LEU A 31 -4.60 7.54 -26.63
N LYS A 32 -5.25 8.64 -26.99
CA LYS A 32 -4.63 9.97 -27.00
C LYS A 32 -4.65 10.66 -25.63
N ARG A 33 -5.68 10.39 -24.84
CA ARG A 33 -5.92 11.03 -23.54
C ARG A 33 -6.63 10.06 -22.60
N VAL A 34 -6.41 10.24 -21.31
CA VAL A 34 -7.01 9.48 -20.23
C VAL A 34 -7.48 10.41 -19.12
N ILE A 35 -8.56 10.03 -18.46
CA ILE A 35 -9.09 10.76 -17.30
C ILE A 35 -8.53 10.09 -16.05
N VAL A 36 -7.87 10.87 -15.19
CA VAL A 36 -7.25 10.39 -13.95
C VAL A 36 -7.84 11.15 -12.78
N GLY A 37 -8.28 10.42 -11.75
CA GLY A 37 -8.73 11.00 -10.49
C GLY A 37 -7.57 11.56 -9.69
N VAL A 38 -7.69 12.81 -9.25
CA VAL A 38 -6.69 13.49 -8.42
C VAL A 38 -7.11 13.67 -6.96
N GLY A 39 -8.29 13.16 -6.59
CA GLY A 39 -8.85 13.23 -5.25
C GLY A 39 -9.86 14.37 -5.11
N ALA A 40 -10.55 14.43 -3.97
CA ALA A 40 -11.60 15.42 -3.68
C ALA A 40 -12.67 15.51 -4.79
N ASP A 41 -13.08 14.37 -5.35
CA ASP A 41 -14.01 14.27 -6.48
C ASP A 41 -13.58 15.03 -7.76
N VAL A 42 -12.29 15.36 -7.89
CA VAL A 42 -11.73 15.99 -9.08
C VAL A 42 -11.03 14.95 -9.95
N SER A 43 -11.28 15.06 -11.26
CA SER A 43 -10.59 14.29 -12.29
C SER A 43 -10.03 15.23 -13.36
N VAL A 44 -8.89 14.87 -13.91
CA VAL A 44 -8.21 15.65 -14.94
C VAL A 44 -7.93 14.80 -16.17
N GLU A 45 -8.05 15.40 -17.34
CA GLU A 45 -7.67 14.77 -18.60
C GLU A 45 -6.18 15.01 -18.88
N MET A 46 -5.43 13.95 -19.14
CA MET A 46 -4.00 14.03 -19.43
C MET A 46 -3.55 12.99 -20.46
N LYS A 47 -2.33 13.17 -20.98
CA LYS A 47 -1.70 12.19 -21.88
C LYS A 47 -1.38 10.89 -21.12
N PRO A 48 -1.43 9.72 -21.77
CA PRO A 48 -1.13 8.42 -21.13
C PRO A 48 0.23 8.37 -20.45
N GLU A 49 1.26 9.01 -21.03
CA GLU A 49 2.62 9.02 -20.47
C GLU A 49 2.65 9.75 -19.13
N LYS A 50 2.00 10.92 -19.06
CA LYS A 50 1.89 11.73 -17.84
C LYS A 50 1.07 11.01 -16.77
N ALA A 51 0.00 10.31 -17.17
CA ALA A 51 -0.79 9.49 -16.25
C ALA A 51 0.03 8.33 -15.69
N LEU A 52 0.86 7.68 -16.50
CA LEU A 52 1.75 6.62 -16.04
C LEU A 52 2.80 7.14 -15.05
N GLU A 53 3.37 8.32 -15.30
CA GLU A 53 4.30 8.98 -14.39
C GLU A 53 3.63 9.32 -13.05
N ASP A 54 2.46 9.98 -13.07
CA ASP A 54 1.69 10.32 -11.86
C ASP A 54 1.35 9.07 -11.02
N LEU A 55 0.86 8.01 -11.67
CA LEU A 55 0.53 6.75 -10.99
C LEU A 55 1.77 6.06 -10.43
N SER A 56 2.92 6.16 -11.10
CA SER A 56 4.17 5.55 -10.62
C SER A 56 4.70 6.31 -9.40
N ASN A 57 4.66 7.63 -9.42
CA ASN A 57 5.05 8.46 -8.27
C ASN A 57 4.17 8.18 -7.05
N ARG A 58 2.84 8.08 -7.25
CA ARG A 58 1.91 7.70 -6.17
C ARG A 58 2.21 6.31 -5.60
N LEU A 59 2.55 5.34 -6.46
CA LEU A 59 2.94 4.01 -5.99
C LEU A 59 4.20 4.09 -5.12
N GLU A 60 5.23 4.82 -5.55
CA GLU A 60 6.46 4.99 -4.77
C GLU A 60 6.20 5.65 -3.40
N GLU A 61 5.31 6.66 -3.36
CA GLU A 61 4.91 7.32 -2.11
C GLU A 61 4.23 6.33 -1.16
N VAL A 62 3.28 5.54 -1.65
CA VAL A 62 2.60 4.51 -0.85
C VAL A 62 3.59 3.47 -0.34
N GLU A 63 4.52 3.00 -1.18
CA GLU A 63 5.54 2.05 -0.76
C GLU A 63 6.49 2.62 0.29
N ARG A 64 6.89 3.90 0.17
CA ARG A 64 7.70 4.58 1.20
C ARG A 64 6.94 4.67 2.51
N ALA A 65 5.65 5.02 2.47
CA ALA A 65 4.80 5.07 3.65
C ALA A 65 4.66 3.68 4.31
N SER A 66 4.43 2.63 3.52
CA SER A 66 4.35 1.24 4.03
C SER A 66 5.64 0.85 4.76
N ARG A 67 6.80 1.06 4.14
CA ARG A 67 8.11 0.76 4.74
C ARG A 67 8.34 1.52 6.05
N ALA A 68 7.92 2.79 6.11
CA ALA A 68 8.03 3.58 7.34
C ALA A 68 7.16 3.03 8.48
N VAL A 69 5.95 2.58 8.16
CA VAL A 69 5.05 1.94 9.14
C VAL A 69 5.61 0.60 9.62
N GLU A 70 6.14 -0.22 8.71
CA GLU A 70 6.80 -1.49 9.03
C GLU A 70 7.98 -1.29 9.98
N GLN A 71 8.85 -0.30 9.70
CA GLN A 71 9.98 0.03 10.58
C GLN A 71 9.54 0.51 11.97
N GLN A 72 8.47 1.31 12.05
CA GLN A 72 7.92 1.73 13.34
C GLN A 72 7.35 0.53 14.13
N LEU A 73 6.70 -0.41 13.44
CA LEU A 73 6.20 -1.62 14.07
C LEU A 73 7.34 -2.48 14.63
N GLU A 74 8.42 -2.68 13.86
CA GLU A 74 9.61 -3.41 14.33
C GLU A 74 10.21 -2.77 15.59
N GLN A 75 10.37 -1.44 15.60
CA GLN A 75 10.88 -0.72 16.77
C GLN A 75 9.99 -0.90 18.01
N LEU A 76 8.67 -0.85 17.83
CA LEU A 76 7.71 -1.08 18.92
C LEU A 76 7.81 -2.50 19.48
N LEU A 77 7.93 -3.51 18.61
CA LEU A 77 8.08 -4.90 19.05
C LEU A 77 9.37 -5.10 19.85
N THR A 78 10.49 -4.54 19.38
CA THR A 78 11.76 -4.58 20.14
C THR A 78 11.65 -3.89 21.50
N GLN A 79 10.97 -2.75 21.58
CA GLN A 79 10.72 -2.07 22.86
C GLN A 79 9.88 -2.95 23.80
N MET A 80 8.84 -3.62 23.29
CA MET A 80 8.01 -4.54 24.08
C MET A 80 8.83 -5.69 24.66
N GLU A 81 9.75 -6.29 23.88
CA GLU A 81 10.65 -7.35 24.34
C GLU A 81 11.55 -6.87 25.49
N ILE A 82 12.22 -5.72 25.32
CA ILE A 82 13.07 -5.11 26.35
C ILE A 82 12.28 -4.85 27.64
N HIS A 83 11.05 -4.34 27.51
CA HIS A 83 10.19 -4.10 28.67
C HIS A 83 9.79 -5.39 29.39
N GLN A 84 9.47 -6.47 28.66
CA GLN A 84 9.15 -7.77 29.25
C GLN A 84 10.34 -8.39 29.99
N GLU A 85 11.55 -8.28 29.44
CA GLU A 85 12.78 -8.71 30.11
C GLU A 85 13.03 -7.92 31.39
N GLY A 86 12.86 -6.59 31.36
CA GLY A 86 13.00 -5.71 32.51
C GLY A 86 12.03 -6.06 33.64
N ILE A 87 10.76 -6.29 33.31
CA ILE A 87 9.73 -6.75 34.27
C ILE A 87 10.13 -8.09 34.90
N SER A 88 10.58 -9.04 34.07
CA SER A 88 10.98 -10.37 34.54
C SER A 88 12.17 -10.33 35.50
N ARG A 89 13.15 -9.46 35.20
CA ARG A 89 14.32 -9.23 36.07
C ARG A 89 13.93 -8.64 37.41
N LEU A 90 13.11 -7.58 37.41
CA LEU A 90 12.64 -6.94 38.64
C LEU A 90 11.83 -7.92 39.51
N ALA A 91 10.97 -8.73 38.89
CA ALA A 91 10.21 -9.76 39.60
C ALA A 91 11.11 -10.83 40.23
N ALA A 92 12.22 -11.21 39.58
CA ALA A 92 13.21 -12.14 40.13
C ALA A 92 13.97 -11.53 41.33
N GLU A 93 14.40 -10.27 41.24
CA GLU A 93 15.08 -9.56 42.33
C GLU A 93 14.20 -9.42 43.58
N LEU A 94 12.92 -9.07 43.40
CA LEU A 94 11.97 -8.94 44.51
C LEU A 94 11.76 -10.27 45.25
N ARG A 95 11.66 -11.39 44.50
CA ARG A 95 11.58 -12.74 45.10
C ARG A 95 12.85 -13.10 45.86
N GLY A 96 14.03 -12.80 45.29
CA GLY A 96 15.31 -13.05 45.96
C GLY A 96 15.46 -12.27 47.27
N ARG A 97 15.03 -11.00 47.32
CA ARG A 97 15.09 -10.18 48.54
C ARG A 97 14.07 -10.59 49.61
N ALA A 98 12.93 -11.16 49.22
CA ALA A 98 11.96 -11.71 50.16
C ALA A 98 12.48 -12.99 50.85
N GLY A 99 13.13 -13.89 50.10
CA GLY A 99 13.70 -15.13 50.65
C GLY A 99 14.90 -14.93 51.59
N VAL A 100 15.62 -13.81 51.48
CA VAL A 100 16.74 -13.46 52.37
C VAL A 100 16.27 -12.84 53.70
N ARG A 101 15.02 -12.34 53.77
CA ARG A 101 14.47 -11.73 54.99
C ARG A 101 13.78 -12.72 55.94
N GLU A 102 13.51 -13.95 55.47
CA GLU A 102 12.89 -15.01 56.28
C GLU A 102 13.89 -16.07 56.81
N ALA A 103 15.19 -15.89 56.56
CA ALA A 103 16.26 -16.80 57.01
C ALA A 103 17.12 -16.19 58.14
#